data_AF-A0AB34KQK4-F1
#
_entry.id   AF-A0AB34KQK4-F1
#
_cell.length_a   1.000
_cell.length_b   1.000
_cell.length_c   1.000
_cell.angle_alpha   90.00
_cell.angle_beta   90.00
_cell.angle_gamma   90.00
#
_symmetry.space_group_name_H-M   'P 1'
#
loop_
_entity.id
_entity.type
_entity.pdbx_description
1 polymer ?
#
loop_
_entity_poly.entity_id
_entity_poly.type
_entity_poly.pdbx_seq_one_letter_code
_entity_poly.pdbx_strand_id
1 'polypeptide(L)'
;MSLFKACEIRATLIQGCFGANVAGSGSPRARSVIMLTSASRRRTRLEVPSDSSDLKPRSITVYSWPKVYKPLVSCEKKHLLLKPSHINRTNNMTKSQTEEYGWTAVPRNRSNVPSEAEAKTSPLTIDFQSIWPQSEIVKTAQDHVKKILPKQTYNHSLRVYCFGHAIVTQHFPQWVEGSVKDAFFETWALTCLYHDIATTEEHRNDTHMSFEWHGGFQALQELQSFGAPKAQAESVCESIIRHQDPGETGTISRMGQLVQMATEFDNMGFQPYLVHEDVIKQVTEQHPRMKWSGCFSSTIKAEIGEKPWCHSTALPNFAEDVANNKVMEPYD
;
A
#
# COMPACT_ATOMS: atom_id res chain seq x y z
N MET A 1 -17.58 -1.76 -32.06
CA MET A 1 -18.58 -0.70 -31.84
C MET A 1 -18.26 -0.08 -30.48
N SER A 2 -17.67 1.12 -30.50
CA SER A 2 -17.23 1.85 -29.30
C SER A 2 -18.34 2.83 -28.88
N LEU A 3 -18.62 2.94 -27.59
CA LEU A 3 -19.45 4.01 -27.04
C LEU A 3 -18.71 4.66 -25.86
N PHE A 4 -17.94 5.69 -26.21
CA PHE A 4 -17.54 6.76 -25.30
C PHE A 4 -18.79 7.56 -24.91
N LYS A 5 -18.99 7.82 -23.60
CA LYS A 5 -19.83 8.93 -23.14
C LYS A 5 -18.94 9.93 -22.41
N ALA A 6 -18.81 11.10 -23.05
CA ALA A 6 -18.22 12.29 -22.49
C ALA A 6 -19.14 12.87 -21.40
N CYS A 7 -18.54 13.34 -20.30
CA CYS A 7 -19.22 14.11 -19.26
C CYS A 7 -18.93 15.59 -19.50
N GLU A 8 -19.96 16.37 -19.81
CA GLU A 8 -19.91 17.83 -19.96
C GLU A 8 -19.81 18.50 -18.58
N ILE A 9 -18.79 19.36 -18.40
CA ILE A 9 -18.68 20.27 -17.26
C ILE A 9 -19.48 21.53 -17.58
N ARG A 10 -20.59 21.75 -16.85
CA ARG A 10 -21.26 23.05 -16.80
C ARG A 10 -20.56 23.95 -15.78
N ALA A 11 -19.99 25.05 -16.26
CA ALA A 11 -19.53 26.15 -15.43
C ALA A 11 -20.74 27.00 -15.00
N THR A 12 -20.91 27.19 -13.70
CA THR A 12 -21.86 28.18 -13.15
C THR A 12 -21.07 29.36 -12.60
N LEU A 13 -21.28 30.52 -13.22
CA LEU A 13 -20.85 31.84 -12.74
C LEU A 13 -21.59 32.22 -11.46
N ILE A 14 -20.87 32.75 -10.47
CA ILE A 14 -21.44 33.62 -9.43
C ILE A 14 -20.57 34.89 -9.34
N GLN A 15 -21.07 35.98 -9.94
CA GLN A 15 -20.84 37.36 -9.45
C GLN A 15 -21.67 37.49 -8.16
N GLY A 16 -21.26 38.11 -7.04
CA GLY A 16 -20.38 39.23 -6.78
C GLY A 16 -21.17 40.16 -5.85
N CYS A 17 -20.64 40.54 -4.70
CA CYS A 17 -21.16 41.67 -3.91
C CYS A 17 -20.03 42.36 -3.13
N PHE A 18 -19.89 43.65 -3.41
CA PHE A 18 -19.03 44.63 -2.78
C PHE A 18 -19.51 44.97 -1.35
N GLY A 19 -18.58 45.34 -0.48
CA GLY A 19 -18.87 46.01 0.79
C GLY A 19 -17.58 46.52 1.44
N ALA A 20 -17.17 47.74 1.08
CA ALA A 20 -16.10 48.47 1.75
C ALA A 20 -16.63 49.18 3.00
N ASN A 21 -15.84 49.25 4.07
CA ASN A 21 -15.79 50.42 4.95
C ASN A 21 -14.45 50.50 5.70
N VAL A 22 -13.97 51.73 5.82
CA VAL A 22 -12.65 52.18 6.30
C VAL A 22 -12.83 52.98 7.59
N ALA A 23 -11.91 52.82 8.56
CA ALA A 23 -11.29 53.88 9.40
C ALA A 23 -10.54 53.21 10.58
N GLY A 24 -9.20 53.30 10.67
CA GLY A 24 -8.46 54.25 11.54
C GLY A 24 -8.19 53.61 12.92
N SER A 25 -7.02 53.57 13.55
CA SER A 25 -5.83 54.43 13.59
C SER A 25 -4.77 53.77 14.51
N GLY A 26 -3.47 54.02 14.30
CA GLY A 26 -2.45 53.93 15.37
C GLY A 26 -1.23 53.03 15.12
N SER A 27 -0.08 53.65 14.88
CA SER A 27 1.29 53.09 14.83
C SER A 27 2.01 53.31 16.20
N PRO A 28 3.29 52.95 16.49
CA PRO A 28 4.31 52.28 15.66
C PRO A 28 5.31 51.29 16.39
N ARG A 29 6.22 50.71 15.58
CA ARG A 29 7.56 50.10 15.88
C ARG A 29 7.55 48.64 16.40
N ALA A 30 8.39 47.70 15.93
CA ALA A 30 9.81 47.82 15.61
C ALA A 30 10.27 46.99 14.38
N ARG A 31 11.37 47.46 13.77
CA ARG A 31 12.08 46.87 12.63
C ARG A 31 13.09 45.81 13.09
N SER A 32 13.28 44.76 12.30
CA SER A 32 14.58 44.11 12.06
C SER A 32 14.48 43.26 10.80
N VAL A 33 14.95 43.78 9.67
CA VAL A 33 15.25 42.96 8.48
C VAL A 33 16.61 43.39 7.94
N ILE A 34 17.46 42.39 7.84
CA ILE A 34 18.86 42.40 7.46
C ILE A 34 18.99 42.71 5.97
N MET A 35 19.90 43.64 5.62
CA MET A 35 20.34 43.87 4.25
C MET A 35 21.14 42.66 3.74
N LEU A 36 20.81 42.17 2.55
CA LEU A 36 21.77 41.54 1.66
C LEU A 36 21.64 42.12 0.25
N THR A 37 22.82 42.29 -0.34
CA THR A 37 23.20 43.20 -1.42
C THR A 37 22.71 42.79 -2.80
N SER A 38 22.33 43.79 -3.61
CA SER A 38 22.00 43.66 -5.03
C SER A 38 23.26 43.45 -5.88
N ALA A 39 23.29 42.39 -6.69
CA ALA A 39 24.21 42.24 -7.81
C ALA A 39 23.45 42.43 -9.13
N SER A 40 23.85 43.47 -9.87
CA SER A 40 23.42 43.80 -11.23
C SER A 40 23.96 42.81 -12.25
N ARG A 41 23.14 42.38 -13.22
CA ARG A 41 23.57 42.17 -14.62
C ARG A 41 22.40 42.06 -15.62
N ARG A 42 22.30 43.10 -16.43
CA ARG A 42 21.92 43.22 -17.86
C ARG A 42 20.74 42.38 -18.40
N ARG A 43 19.65 43.11 -18.71
CA ARG A 43 18.68 42.77 -19.76
C ARG A 43 19.31 42.97 -21.14
N THR A 44 19.32 41.92 -21.97
CA THR A 44 19.39 42.06 -23.43
C THR A 44 18.02 41.75 -24.01
N ARG A 45 17.42 42.80 -24.59
CA ARG A 45 16.24 42.75 -25.46
C ARG A 45 16.66 42.05 -26.76
N LEU A 46 15.95 40.99 -27.14
CA LEU A 46 16.01 40.43 -28.48
C LEU A 46 14.67 40.71 -29.16
N GLU A 47 14.76 41.43 -30.26
CA GLU A 47 13.66 41.79 -31.15
C GLU A 47 13.19 40.55 -31.92
N VAL A 48 11.87 40.46 -32.14
CA VAL A 48 11.22 39.41 -32.92
C VAL A 48 11.00 39.95 -34.34
N PRO A 49 11.50 39.28 -35.39
CA PRO A 49 10.99 39.49 -36.74
C PRO A 49 9.85 38.50 -37.03
N SER A 50 8.74 39.06 -37.48
CA SER A 50 7.69 38.38 -38.24
C SER A 50 8.21 37.97 -39.62
N ASP A 51 8.10 36.70 -40.00
CA ASP A 51 7.31 36.28 -41.17
C ASP A 51 7.28 34.74 -41.32
N SER A 52 6.29 34.34 -42.09
CA SER A 52 5.71 33.05 -42.41
C SER A 52 6.50 32.19 -43.42
N SER A 53 6.06 30.93 -43.51
CA SER A 53 6.32 29.93 -44.58
C SER A 53 7.73 29.30 -44.67
N ASP A 54 7.88 28.09 -44.10
CA ASP A 54 8.51 26.90 -44.72
C ASP A 54 8.95 25.88 -43.64
N LEU A 55 8.09 24.90 -43.35
CA LEU A 55 8.47 23.72 -42.56
C LEU A 55 8.47 22.48 -43.45
N LYS A 56 9.65 22.10 -43.94
CA LYS A 56 9.94 20.75 -44.45
C LYS A 56 10.16 19.79 -43.27
N PRO A 57 9.79 18.50 -43.39
CA PRO A 57 9.84 17.56 -42.28
C PRO A 57 11.29 17.23 -41.90
N ARG A 58 11.63 17.41 -40.62
CA ARG A 58 12.92 16.95 -40.06
C ARG A 58 12.82 15.48 -39.68
N SER A 59 13.80 14.72 -40.14
CA SER A 59 14.05 13.30 -39.85
C SER A 59 14.15 13.02 -38.35
N ILE A 60 13.50 11.93 -37.92
CA ILE A 60 13.63 11.37 -36.57
C ILE A 60 14.96 10.61 -36.48
N THR A 61 15.87 11.07 -35.63
CA THR A 61 17.08 10.33 -35.26
C THR A 61 16.76 9.41 -34.09
N VAL A 62 16.79 8.10 -34.33
CA VAL A 62 16.67 7.07 -33.29
C VAL A 62 18.05 6.86 -32.67
N TYR A 63 18.18 7.12 -31.37
CA TYR A 63 19.42 6.83 -30.64
C TYR A 63 19.47 5.33 -30.27
N SER A 64 20.46 4.63 -30.82
CA SER A 64 20.80 3.24 -30.45
C SER A 64 21.73 3.23 -29.24
N TRP A 65 21.40 2.41 -28.24
CA TRP A 65 22.24 2.17 -27.06
C TRP A 65 23.51 1.37 -27.43
N PRO A 66 24.71 1.75 -26.94
CA PRO A 66 25.92 0.96 -27.15
C PRO A 66 25.87 -0.34 -26.36
N LYS A 67 26.17 -1.44 -27.07
CA LYS A 67 26.35 -2.79 -26.56
C LYS A 67 27.65 -2.93 -25.75
N VAL A 68 27.53 -3.62 -24.61
CA VAL A 68 28.54 -4.47 -23.95
C VAL A 68 29.74 -3.78 -23.28
N TYR A 69 29.71 -3.73 -21.94
CA TYR A 69 30.91 -3.58 -21.12
C TYR A 69 31.60 -4.94 -20.93
N LYS A 70 32.87 -5.05 -21.34
CA LYS A 70 33.78 -6.12 -20.91
C LYS A 70 34.47 -5.72 -19.59
N PRO A 71 34.66 -6.62 -18.62
CA PRO A 71 35.46 -6.30 -17.44
C PRO A 71 36.96 -6.40 -17.77
N LEU A 72 37.69 -5.32 -17.52
CA LEU A 72 39.15 -5.33 -17.49
C LEU A 72 39.61 -5.89 -16.13
N VAL A 73 40.25 -7.05 -16.18
CA VAL A 73 40.95 -7.65 -15.03
C VAL A 73 42.41 -7.22 -15.10
N SER A 74 42.86 -6.43 -14.12
CA SER A 74 44.27 -6.33 -13.73
C SER A 74 44.39 -5.55 -12.43
N CYS A 75 44.55 -6.26 -11.31
CA CYS A 75 45.14 -5.70 -10.10
C CYS A 75 45.91 -6.82 -9.39
N GLU A 76 47.21 -6.60 -9.21
CA GLU A 76 48.17 -7.55 -8.69
C GLU A 76 47.84 -7.96 -7.25
N LYS A 77 47.76 -9.28 -7.00
CA LYS A 77 47.59 -9.86 -5.67
C LYS A 77 48.93 -9.88 -4.94
N LYS A 78 49.06 -9.13 -3.85
CA LYS A 78 49.97 -9.49 -2.74
C LYS A 78 49.23 -10.42 -1.79
N HIS A 79 49.81 -11.59 -1.58
CA HIS A 79 49.30 -12.67 -0.74
C HIS A 79 49.12 -12.24 0.72
N LEU A 80 47.89 -12.35 1.23
CA LEU A 80 47.61 -12.66 2.63
C LEU A 80 46.60 -13.80 2.65
N LEU A 81 47.08 -14.98 3.05
CA LEU A 81 46.32 -16.22 3.18
C LEU A 81 45.28 -16.09 4.30
N LEU A 82 44.06 -15.71 3.94
CA LEU A 82 42.87 -16.05 4.72
C LEU A 82 42.21 -17.23 4.04
N LYS A 83 42.15 -18.37 4.74
CA LYS A 83 41.45 -19.57 4.28
C LYS A 83 39.99 -19.19 3.96
N PRO A 84 39.46 -19.47 2.77
CA PRO A 84 38.05 -19.27 2.50
C PRO A 84 37.28 -20.31 3.33
N SER A 85 36.60 -19.86 4.39
CA SER A 85 35.52 -20.64 4.97
C SER A 85 34.45 -20.77 3.89
N HIS A 86 34.04 -22.01 3.60
CA HIS A 86 32.94 -22.32 2.72
C HIS A 86 31.65 -21.68 3.26
N ILE A 87 31.30 -20.48 2.80
CA ILE A 87 29.95 -19.94 2.90
C ILE A 87 29.36 -19.95 1.49
N ASN A 88 29.00 -21.15 1.03
CA ASN A 88 27.94 -21.30 0.03
C ASN A 88 26.63 -21.48 0.80
N ARG A 89 26.08 -20.41 1.39
CA ARG A 89 24.66 -20.36 1.74
C ARG A 89 23.90 -19.84 0.53
N THR A 90 23.61 -20.71 -0.42
CA THR A 90 22.49 -20.46 -1.33
C THR A 90 21.23 -20.51 -0.45
N ASN A 91 20.68 -19.35 -0.08
CA ASN A 91 19.37 -19.20 0.54
C ASN A 91 18.26 -19.58 -0.46
N ASN A 92 18.23 -20.83 -0.91
CA ASN A 92 17.09 -21.33 -1.66
C ASN A 92 16.05 -21.76 -0.63
N MET A 93 14.95 -21.01 -0.54
CA MET A 93 13.77 -21.44 0.22
C MET A 93 13.36 -22.83 -0.22
N THR A 94 12.97 -23.69 0.72
CA THR A 94 12.45 -25.00 0.37
C THR A 94 11.10 -24.85 -0.32
N LYS A 95 10.69 -25.87 -1.10
CA LYS A 95 9.36 -25.91 -1.69
C LYS A 95 8.26 -25.79 -0.63
N SER A 96 8.42 -26.46 0.53
CA SER A 96 7.41 -26.37 1.59
C SER A 96 7.35 -24.96 2.19
N GLN A 97 8.48 -24.29 2.43
CA GLN A 97 8.50 -22.88 2.89
C GLN A 97 7.87 -21.92 1.89
N THR A 98 7.97 -22.22 0.59
CA THR A 98 7.34 -21.42 -0.47
C THR A 98 5.82 -21.50 -0.38
N GLU A 99 5.28 -22.69 -0.12
CA GLU A 99 3.84 -22.92 0.02
C GLU A 99 3.33 -22.44 1.39
N GLU A 100 4.01 -22.82 2.48
CA GLU A 100 3.72 -22.48 3.88
C GLU A 100 3.65 -20.97 4.12
N TYR A 101 4.56 -20.18 3.54
CA TYR A 101 4.57 -18.72 3.74
C TYR A 101 3.93 -17.96 2.58
N GLY A 102 3.21 -18.66 1.68
CA GLY A 102 2.40 -18.06 0.63
C GLY A 102 3.18 -17.35 -0.48
N TRP A 103 4.45 -17.71 -0.69
CA TRP A 103 5.30 -17.18 -1.76
C TRP A 103 4.91 -17.64 -3.18
N THR A 104 4.03 -18.64 -3.30
CA THR A 104 3.54 -19.11 -4.59
C THR A 104 2.99 -17.94 -5.41
N ALA A 105 3.49 -17.80 -6.64
CA ALA A 105 3.09 -16.72 -7.54
C ALA A 105 1.65 -16.92 -8.05
N VAL A 106 0.88 -15.83 -8.08
CA VAL A 106 -0.45 -15.73 -8.67
C VAL A 106 -0.52 -14.47 -9.56
N PRO A 107 -1.45 -14.41 -10.53
CA PRO A 107 -1.62 -13.24 -11.40
C PRO A 107 -1.93 -11.97 -10.60
N ARG A 108 -1.20 -10.87 -10.83
CA ARG A 108 -1.45 -9.59 -10.12
C ARG A 108 -2.84 -9.02 -10.46
N ASN A 109 -3.28 -9.21 -11.69
CA ASN A 109 -4.58 -8.75 -12.21
C ASN A 109 -5.78 -9.58 -11.75
N ARG A 110 -5.58 -10.52 -10.80
CA ARG A 110 -6.65 -11.35 -10.21
C ARG A 110 -7.42 -12.22 -11.21
N SER A 111 -6.83 -12.58 -12.35
CA SER A 111 -7.48 -13.48 -13.31
C SER A 111 -7.76 -14.89 -12.77
N ASN A 112 -7.19 -15.25 -11.61
CA ASN A 112 -7.47 -16.49 -10.88
C ASN A 112 -8.58 -16.36 -9.84
N VAL A 113 -9.07 -15.16 -9.57
CA VAL A 113 -10.15 -14.89 -8.59
C VAL A 113 -11.49 -15.11 -9.31
N PRO A 114 -12.44 -15.86 -8.74
CA PRO A 114 -13.71 -16.11 -9.41
C PRO A 114 -14.47 -14.80 -9.64
N SER A 115 -15.18 -14.73 -10.77
CA SER A 115 -16.14 -13.65 -11.01
C SER A 115 -17.37 -13.77 -10.10
N GLU A 116 -18.20 -12.74 -10.06
CA GLU A 116 -19.48 -12.76 -9.31
C GLU A 116 -20.37 -13.95 -9.70
N ALA A 117 -20.40 -14.31 -10.99
CA ALA A 117 -21.19 -15.44 -11.49
C ALA A 117 -20.61 -16.81 -11.07
N GLU A 118 -19.33 -16.87 -10.69
CA GLU A 118 -18.59 -18.11 -10.42
C GLU A 118 -18.34 -18.35 -8.94
N ALA A 119 -18.26 -17.29 -8.12
CA ALA A 119 -17.80 -17.36 -6.73
C ALA A 119 -18.62 -18.35 -5.88
N LYS A 120 -19.92 -18.53 -6.15
CA LYS A 120 -20.80 -19.48 -5.43
C LYS A 120 -20.64 -19.38 -3.90
N THR A 121 -20.41 -18.17 -3.42
CA THR A 121 -20.14 -17.87 -2.02
C THR A 121 -21.33 -18.25 -1.17
N SER A 122 -21.09 -19.01 -0.11
CA SER A 122 -22.12 -19.52 0.78
C SER A 122 -21.96 -18.94 2.19
N PRO A 123 -23.01 -18.96 3.03
CA PRO A 123 -22.86 -18.64 4.45
C PRO A 123 -21.77 -19.49 5.10
N LEU A 124 -20.96 -18.87 5.95
CA LEU A 124 -19.93 -19.53 6.75
C LEU A 124 -20.00 -19.01 8.18
N THR A 125 -19.90 -19.92 9.16
CA THR A 125 -19.74 -19.54 10.56
C THR A 125 -18.31 -19.10 10.81
N ILE A 126 -18.13 -17.90 11.33
CA ILE A 126 -16.81 -17.39 11.75
C ILE A 126 -16.81 -17.25 13.27
N ASP A 127 -16.15 -18.18 13.94
CA ASP A 127 -15.72 -18.02 15.33
C ASP A 127 -14.25 -17.61 15.33
N PHE A 128 -13.98 -16.33 15.64
CA PHE A 128 -12.64 -15.78 15.62
C PHE A 128 -11.66 -16.58 16.48
N GLN A 129 -12.09 -17.00 17.68
CA GLN A 129 -11.21 -17.70 18.61
C GLN A 129 -10.75 -19.05 18.06
N SER A 130 -11.62 -19.72 17.29
CA SER A 130 -11.31 -21.00 16.65
C SER A 130 -10.40 -20.87 15.43
N ILE A 131 -10.54 -19.79 14.65
CA ILE A 131 -9.75 -19.60 13.42
C ILE A 131 -8.45 -18.82 13.64
N TRP A 132 -8.27 -18.12 14.77
CA TRP A 132 -7.09 -17.31 15.04
C TRP A 132 -5.88 -18.18 15.44
N PRO A 133 -4.69 -18.02 14.82
CA PRO A 133 -3.53 -18.84 15.14
C PRO A 133 -3.04 -18.53 16.56
N GLN A 134 -2.75 -19.58 17.33
CA GLN A 134 -2.37 -19.49 18.75
C GLN A 134 -0.86 -19.63 18.99
N SER A 135 -0.04 -19.47 17.96
CA SER A 135 1.41 -19.57 18.10
C SER A 135 1.99 -18.41 18.91
N GLU A 136 3.14 -18.65 19.55
CA GLU A 136 3.79 -17.65 20.40
C GLU A 136 4.21 -16.40 19.63
N ILE A 137 4.58 -16.54 18.36
CA ILE A 137 4.90 -15.38 17.52
C ILE A 137 3.67 -14.51 17.25
N VAL A 138 2.51 -15.11 16.98
CA VAL A 138 1.27 -14.35 16.75
C VAL A 138 0.83 -13.65 18.04
N LYS A 139 0.96 -14.30 19.20
CA LYS A 139 0.68 -13.65 20.50
C LYS A 139 1.60 -12.46 20.74
N THR A 140 2.90 -12.63 20.54
CA THR A 140 3.92 -11.58 20.72
C THR A 140 3.67 -10.42 19.76
N ALA A 141 3.42 -10.72 18.48
CA ALA A 141 3.06 -9.73 17.47
C ALA A 141 1.76 -8.99 17.83
N GLN A 142 0.74 -9.70 18.27
CA GLN A 142 -0.54 -9.10 18.65
C GLN A 142 -0.38 -8.17 19.86
N ASP A 143 0.38 -8.57 20.87
CA ASP A 143 0.67 -7.75 22.05
C ASP A 143 1.51 -6.51 21.70
N HIS A 144 2.38 -6.61 20.71
CA HIS A 144 3.13 -5.48 20.17
C HIS A 144 2.19 -4.49 19.46
N VAL A 145 1.44 -4.93 18.44
CA VAL A 145 0.62 -4.01 17.64
C VAL A 145 -0.53 -3.40 18.44
N LYS A 146 -1.09 -4.10 19.44
CA LYS A 146 -2.14 -3.55 20.33
C LYS A 146 -1.68 -2.32 21.12
N LYS A 147 -0.38 -2.18 21.39
CA LYS A 147 0.17 -1.03 22.13
C LYS A 147 0.32 0.20 21.23
N ILE A 148 0.37 -0.01 19.92
CA ILE A 148 0.68 1.01 18.91
C ILE A 148 -0.60 1.46 18.20
N LEU A 149 -1.40 0.51 17.74
CA LEU A 149 -2.53 0.79 16.87
C LEU A 149 -3.73 1.34 17.65
N PRO A 150 -4.41 2.38 17.11
CA PRO A 150 -5.75 2.74 17.55
C PRO A 150 -6.70 1.55 17.47
N LYS A 151 -7.71 1.54 18.33
CA LYS A 151 -8.67 0.43 18.44
C LYS A 151 -9.37 0.13 17.11
N GLN A 152 -9.68 1.15 16.32
CA GLN A 152 -10.31 1.04 15.00
C GLN A 152 -9.41 0.29 14.01
N THR A 153 -8.13 0.68 13.90
CA THR A 153 -7.14 0.03 13.02
C THR A 153 -6.86 -1.40 13.49
N TYR A 154 -6.72 -1.63 14.80
CA TYR A 154 -6.55 -2.98 15.32
C TYR A 154 -7.76 -3.87 15.01
N ASN A 155 -8.98 -3.37 15.20
CA ASN A 155 -10.18 -4.13 14.83
C ASN A 155 -10.26 -4.36 13.31
N HIS A 156 -9.84 -3.38 12.48
CA HIS A 156 -9.72 -3.55 11.02
C HIS A 156 -8.80 -4.72 10.68
N SER A 157 -7.59 -4.78 11.25
CA SER A 157 -6.68 -5.92 11.08
C SER A 157 -7.32 -7.27 11.41
N LEU A 158 -8.13 -7.35 12.47
CA LEU A 158 -8.83 -8.59 12.82
C LEU A 158 -9.96 -8.92 11.84
N ARG A 159 -10.71 -7.92 11.37
CA ARG A 159 -11.73 -8.13 10.32
C ARG A 159 -11.11 -8.61 9.01
N VAL A 160 -10.02 -7.97 8.58
CA VAL A 160 -9.24 -8.36 7.39
C VAL A 160 -8.79 -9.82 7.52
N TYR A 161 -8.30 -10.24 8.69
CA TYR A 161 -7.99 -11.65 8.92
C TYR A 161 -9.18 -12.57 8.67
N CYS A 162 -10.34 -12.28 9.28
CA CYS A 162 -11.55 -13.08 9.12
C CYS A 162 -12.03 -13.16 7.67
N PHE A 163 -12.05 -12.02 6.96
CA PHE A 163 -12.46 -11.99 5.56
C PHE A 163 -11.48 -12.73 4.66
N GLY A 164 -10.17 -12.56 4.86
CA GLY A 164 -9.17 -13.34 4.14
C GLY A 164 -9.28 -14.84 4.41
N HIS A 165 -9.54 -15.25 5.66
CA HIS A 165 -9.79 -16.65 6.01
C HIS A 165 -11.02 -17.21 5.27
N ALA A 166 -12.13 -16.45 5.23
CA ALA A 166 -13.33 -16.84 4.49
C ALA A 166 -13.07 -16.96 2.98
N ILE A 167 -12.37 -15.97 2.40
CA ILE A 167 -12.01 -15.95 0.97
C ILE A 167 -11.17 -17.18 0.62
N VAL A 168 -10.12 -17.49 1.39
CA VAL A 168 -9.27 -18.66 1.15
C VAL A 168 -10.08 -19.95 1.29
N THR A 169 -10.89 -20.06 2.33
CA THR A 169 -11.68 -21.27 2.60
C THR A 169 -12.65 -21.59 1.47
N GLN A 170 -13.31 -20.57 0.90
CA GLN A 170 -14.33 -20.76 -0.14
C GLN A 170 -13.76 -20.81 -1.55
N HIS A 171 -12.80 -19.94 -1.86
CA HIS A 171 -12.36 -19.69 -3.25
C HIS A 171 -10.98 -20.25 -3.54
N PHE A 172 -10.17 -20.53 -2.51
CA PHE A 172 -8.81 -21.02 -2.65
C PHE A 172 -8.43 -22.15 -1.67
N PRO A 173 -9.26 -23.19 -1.47
CA PRO A 173 -8.95 -24.26 -0.53
C PRO A 173 -7.60 -24.94 -0.82
N GLN A 174 -7.22 -24.99 -2.10
CA GLN A 174 -5.93 -25.52 -2.58
C GLN A 174 -4.70 -24.71 -2.13
N TRP A 175 -4.88 -23.51 -1.55
CA TRP A 175 -3.77 -22.74 -0.99
C TRP A 175 -3.33 -23.25 0.37
N VAL A 176 -4.20 -23.98 1.08
CA VAL A 176 -4.04 -24.37 2.49
C VAL A 176 -4.27 -25.87 2.71
N GLU A 177 -3.87 -26.70 1.75
CA GLU A 177 -3.99 -28.16 1.83
C GLU A 177 -2.91 -28.77 2.76
N GLY A 178 -3.29 -29.84 3.47
CA GLY A 178 -2.36 -30.64 4.27
C GLY A 178 -1.64 -29.83 5.35
N SER A 179 -0.31 -30.00 5.43
CA SER A 179 0.53 -29.35 6.46
C SER A 179 0.77 -27.85 6.22
N VAL A 180 0.34 -27.29 5.09
CA VAL A 180 0.54 -25.87 4.74
C VAL A 180 -0.37 -24.95 5.55
N LYS A 181 -1.55 -25.44 5.94
CA LYS A 181 -2.65 -24.64 6.51
C LYS A 181 -2.22 -23.76 7.68
N ASP A 182 -1.59 -24.35 8.69
CA ASP A 182 -1.29 -23.66 9.95
C ASP A 182 -0.25 -22.56 9.74
N ALA A 183 0.83 -22.86 9.00
CA ALA A 183 1.88 -21.88 8.69
C ALA A 183 1.37 -20.75 7.77
N PHE A 184 0.47 -21.07 6.84
CA PHE A 184 -0.13 -20.09 5.94
C PHE A 184 -1.01 -19.11 6.72
N PHE A 185 -1.89 -19.61 7.58
CA PHE A 185 -2.74 -18.74 8.39
C PHE A 185 -1.99 -18.01 9.50
N GLU A 186 -0.89 -18.57 10.02
CA GLU A 186 0.04 -17.83 10.88
C GLU A 186 0.64 -16.63 10.14
N THR A 187 1.18 -16.85 8.93
CA THR A 187 1.73 -15.78 8.08
C THR A 187 0.69 -14.74 7.72
N TRP A 188 -0.55 -15.18 7.45
CA TRP A 188 -1.69 -14.31 7.20
C TRP A 188 -2.03 -13.44 8.41
N ALA A 189 -2.09 -14.03 9.62
CA ALA A 189 -2.34 -13.27 10.85
C ALA A 189 -1.27 -12.20 11.08
N LEU A 190 0.02 -12.54 10.90
CA LEU A 190 1.12 -11.58 11.03
C LEU A 190 1.01 -10.45 10.00
N THR A 191 0.66 -10.77 8.75
CA THR A 191 0.40 -9.77 7.69
C THR A 191 -0.72 -8.82 8.09
N CYS A 192 -1.86 -9.35 8.53
CA CYS A 192 -3.01 -8.53 8.94
C CYS A 192 -2.69 -7.61 10.12
N LEU A 193 -1.96 -8.10 11.13
CA LEU A 193 -1.59 -7.32 12.31
C LEU A 193 -0.70 -6.11 11.96
N TYR A 194 0.16 -6.25 10.97
CA TYR A 194 1.19 -5.25 10.65
C TYR A 194 0.92 -4.37 9.44
N HIS A 195 -0.02 -4.71 8.54
CA HIS A 195 -0.15 -3.99 7.27
C HIS A 195 -0.38 -2.48 7.40
N ASP A 196 -1.07 -2.07 8.47
CA ASP A 196 -1.34 -0.66 8.78
C ASP A 196 -0.51 -0.12 9.97
N ILE A 197 0.56 -0.81 10.39
CA ILE A 197 1.35 -0.40 11.58
C ILE A 197 1.89 1.03 11.48
N ALA A 198 2.26 1.45 10.26
CA ALA A 198 2.84 2.76 9.99
C ALA A 198 1.79 3.85 9.73
N THR A 199 0.50 3.56 9.91
CA THR A 199 -0.58 4.53 9.72
C THR A 199 -0.80 5.44 10.92
N THR A 200 -0.17 5.17 12.07
CA THR A 200 -0.29 6.03 13.26
C THR A 200 0.35 7.39 12.99
N GLU A 201 -0.14 8.45 13.65
CA GLU A 201 0.45 9.78 13.52
C GLU A 201 1.95 9.79 13.89
N GLU A 202 2.33 9.06 14.93
CA GLU A 202 3.73 8.91 15.34
C GLU A 202 4.59 8.30 14.22
N HIS A 203 4.17 7.17 13.64
CA HIS A 203 4.93 6.52 12.58
C HIS A 203 4.90 7.26 11.24
N ARG A 204 3.81 7.95 10.91
CA ARG A 204 3.79 8.77 9.70
C ARG A 204 4.77 9.93 9.79
N ASN A 205 4.95 10.52 10.99
CA ASN A 205 5.85 11.63 11.25
C ASN A 205 7.33 11.21 11.46
N ASP A 206 7.60 9.94 11.81
CA ASP A 206 8.97 9.43 12.01
C ASP A 206 9.72 9.12 10.69
N THR A 207 9.05 9.25 9.54
CA THR A 207 9.63 8.89 8.24
C THR A 207 9.19 9.82 7.11
N HIS A 208 9.99 9.85 6.04
CA HIS A 208 9.59 10.42 4.74
C HIS A 208 9.12 9.37 3.73
N MET A 209 9.17 8.08 4.08
CA MET A 209 8.67 7.00 3.23
C MET A 209 7.15 6.91 3.29
N SER A 210 6.52 6.40 2.23
CA SER A 210 5.11 6.00 2.27
C SER A 210 4.89 4.96 3.36
N PHE A 211 3.73 5.01 3.99
CA PHE A 211 3.43 4.16 5.13
C PHE A 211 3.52 2.66 4.79
N GLU A 212 3.20 2.23 3.56
CA GLU A 212 3.28 0.82 3.15
C GLU A 212 4.73 0.30 3.18
N TRP A 213 5.68 1.13 2.74
CA TRP A 213 7.11 0.81 2.79
C TRP A 213 7.64 0.81 4.20
N HIS A 214 7.34 1.86 4.96
CA HIS A 214 7.80 1.97 6.33
C HIS A 214 7.23 0.84 7.20
N GLY A 215 5.94 0.54 7.06
CA GLY A 215 5.27 -0.55 7.76
C GLY A 215 5.84 -1.93 7.40
N GLY A 216 6.14 -2.18 6.12
CA GLY A 216 6.80 -3.41 5.69
C GLY A 216 8.18 -3.58 6.32
N PHE A 217 9.00 -2.52 6.35
CA PHE A 217 10.32 -2.57 6.98
C PHE A 217 10.26 -2.73 8.50
N GLN A 218 9.29 -2.10 9.17
CA GLN A 218 9.05 -2.33 10.60
C GLN A 218 8.65 -3.80 10.85
N ALA A 219 7.67 -4.32 10.10
CA ALA A 219 7.23 -5.70 10.25
C ALA A 219 8.36 -6.71 10.03
N LEU A 220 9.21 -6.49 9.03
CA LEU A 220 10.38 -7.35 8.78
C LEU A 220 11.31 -7.40 10.00
N GLN A 221 11.64 -6.24 10.56
CA GLN A 221 12.57 -6.12 11.70
C GLN A 221 11.96 -6.72 12.97
N GLU A 222 10.73 -6.36 13.30
CA GLU A 222 10.05 -6.82 14.51
C GLU A 222 9.82 -8.32 14.49
N LEU A 223 9.30 -8.87 13.38
CA LEU A 223 9.04 -10.30 13.29
C LEU A 223 10.34 -11.12 13.37
N GLN A 224 11.42 -10.66 12.75
CA GLN A 224 12.74 -11.30 12.91
C GLN A 224 13.24 -11.21 14.36
N SER A 225 13.02 -10.09 15.05
CA SER A 225 13.39 -9.92 16.46
C SER A 225 12.58 -10.86 17.38
N PHE A 226 11.34 -11.17 17.01
CA PHE A 226 10.48 -12.13 17.70
C PHE A 226 10.78 -13.60 17.35
N GLY A 227 11.75 -13.84 16.47
CA GLY A 227 12.19 -15.19 16.09
C GLY A 227 11.44 -15.79 14.91
N ALA A 228 10.74 -14.99 14.10
CA ALA A 228 10.15 -15.47 12.85
C ALA A 228 11.22 -16.11 11.94
N PRO A 229 10.91 -17.23 11.27
CA PRO A 229 11.68 -17.68 10.12
C PRO A 229 11.83 -16.54 9.12
N LYS A 230 13.05 -16.31 8.65
CA LYS A 230 13.37 -15.21 7.72
C LYS A 230 12.41 -15.14 6.52
N ALA A 231 12.13 -16.29 5.90
CA ALA A 231 11.24 -16.38 4.74
C ALA A 231 9.80 -15.98 5.03
N GLN A 232 9.32 -16.18 6.27
CA GLN A 232 7.99 -15.75 6.71
C GLN A 232 7.95 -14.24 6.91
N ALA A 233 8.93 -13.68 7.63
CA ALA A 233 9.03 -12.24 7.85
C ALA A 233 9.20 -11.46 6.53
N GLU A 234 9.95 -12.00 5.58
CA GLU A 234 10.06 -11.45 4.23
C GLU A 234 8.74 -11.52 3.46
N SER A 235 7.93 -12.59 3.63
CA SER A 235 6.62 -12.70 2.97
C SER A 235 5.64 -11.66 3.49
N VAL A 236 5.62 -11.46 4.82
CA VAL A 236 4.86 -10.40 5.48
C VAL A 236 5.30 -9.03 4.96
N CYS A 237 6.60 -8.74 4.96
CA CYS A 237 7.15 -7.48 4.45
C CYS A 237 6.74 -7.20 2.99
N GLU A 238 6.95 -8.15 2.08
CA GLU A 238 6.59 -8.01 0.65
C GLU A 238 5.09 -7.73 0.49
N SER A 239 4.26 -8.43 1.26
CA SER A 239 2.82 -8.32 1.17
C SER A 239 2.32 -6.98 1.70
N ILE A 240 2.90 -6.48 2.79
CA ILE A 240 2.60 -5.14 3.32
C ILE A 240 3.06 -4.06 2.34
N ILE A 241 4.26 -4.14 1.78
CA ILE A 241 4.74 -3.16 0.80
C ILE A 241 3.79 -3.03 -0.39
N ARG A 242 3.16 -4.15 -0.79
CA ARG A 242 2.33 -4.22 -2.00
C ARG A 242 0.83 -4.26 -1.74
N HIS A 243 0.38 -4.03 -0.50
CA HIS A 243 -1.05 -4.14 -0.16
C HIS A 243 -1.92 -3.03 -0.77
N GLN A 244 -1.31 -1.91 -1.20
CA GLN A 244 -1.96 -0.82 -1.95
C GLN A 244 -1.46 -0.73 -3.40
N ASP A 245 -0.89 -1.80 -3.94
CA ASP A 245 -0.30 -1.88 -5.30
C ASP A 245 -1.18 -2.73 -6.25
N PRO A 246 -2.46 -2.36 -6.50
CA PRO A 246 -3.28 -3.06 -7.48
C PRO A 246 -2.69 -2.86 -8.88
N GLY A 247 -2.87 -3.81 -9.80
CA GLY A 247 -2.43 -3.60 -11.18
C GLY A 247 -2.66 -4.75 -12.15
N GLU A 248 -2.48 -4.45 -13.44
CA GLU A 248 -3.00 -5.27 -14.55
C GLU A 248 -2.00 -6.29 -15.12
N THR A 249 -0.71 -6.23 -14.74
CA THR A 249 0.33 -7.06 -15.34
C THR A 249 1.27 -7.67 -14.31
N GLY A 250 1.92 -8.79 -14.67
CA GLY A 250 2.87 -9.49 -13.81
C GLY A 250 2.21 -10.37 -12.75
N THR A 251 2.99 -10.72 -11.73
CA THR A 251 2.59 -11.63 -10.65
C THR A 251 2.77 -11.00 -9.27
N ILE A 252 2.12 -11.60 -8.29
CA ILE A 252 2.23 -11.29 -6.86
C ILE A 252 2.24 -12.61 -6.08
N SER A 253 2.67 -12.62 -4.82
CA SER A 253 2.54 -13.80 -3.95
C SER A 253 1.07 -14.05 -3.59
N ARG A 254 0.72 -15.26 -3.13
CA ARG A 254 -0.62 -15.55 -2.58
C ARG A 254 -0.95 -14.63 -1.40
N MET A 255 0.01 -14.36 -0.52
CA MET A 255 -0.15 -13.40 0.58
C MET A 255 -0.41 -11.98 0.08
N GLY A 256 0.32 -11.52 -0.93
CA GLY A 256 0.14 -10.20 -1.50
C GLY A 256 -1.22 -10.05 -2.21
N GLN A 257 -1.69 -11.07 -2.93
CA GLN A 257 -3.04 -11.03 -3.53
C GLN A 257 -4.12 -11.06 -2.44
N LEU A 258 -3.96 -11.90 -1.41
CA LEU A 258 -4.93 -12.03 -0.33
C LEU A 258 -5.07 -10.74 0.49
N VAL A 259 -3.94 -10.08 0.82
CA VAL A 259 -3.98 -8.83 1.57
C VAL A 259 -4.71 -7.75 0.78
N GLN A 260 -4.47 -7.63 -0.53
CA GLN A 260 -5.20 -6.67 -1.36
C GLN A 260 -6.71 -6.97 -1.39
N MET A 261 -7.10 -8.22 -1.64
CA MET A 261 -8.54 -8.58 -1.68
C MET A 261 -9.24 -8.28 -0.36
N ALA A 262 -8.63 -8.65 0.77
CA ALA A 262 -9.26 -8.52 2.08
C ALA A 262 -9.29 -7.06 2.60
N THR A 263 -8.23 -6.27 2.36
CA THR A 263 -8.22 -4.85 2.77
C THR A 263 -9.14 -4.01 1.89
N GLU A 264 -9.12 -4.20 0.56
CA GLU A 264 -10.01 -3.48 -0.35
C GLU A 264 -11.49 -3.82 -0.09
N PHE A 265 -11.79 -5.05 0.30
CA PHE A 265 -13.13 -5.43 0.74
C PHE A 265 -13.58 -4.65 1.99
N ASP A 266 -12.79 -4.64 3.08
CA ASP A 266 -13.20 -3.93 4.32
C ASP A 266 -13.15 -2.40 4.18
N ASN A 267 -12.30 -1.89 3.29
CA ASN A 267 -12.08 -0.45 3.07
C ASN A 267 -13.04 0.15 2.05
N MET A 268 -13.29 -0.51 0.92
CA MET A 268 -14.06 0.03 -0.21
C MET A 268 -15.22 -0.87 -0.66
N GLY A 269 -15.39 -2.05 -0.07
CA GLY A 269 -16.45 -2.99 -0.45
C GLY A 269 -16.20 -3.64 -1.80
N PHE A 270 -14.95 -3.73 -2.24
CA PHE A 270 -14.59 -4.32 -3.53
C PHE A 270 -14.82 -5.83 -3.55
N GLN A 271 -15.25 -6.32 -4.71
CA GLN A 271 -15.57 -7.73 -4.96
C GLN A 271 -16.46 -8.35 -3.85
N PRO A 272 -17.61 -7.71 -3.53
CA PRO A 272 -18.39 -8.07 -2.35
C PRO A 272 -18.95 -9.49 -2.42
N TYR A 273 -19.09 -10.02 -3.63
CA TYR A 273 -19.50 -11.39 -3.90
C TYR A 273 -18.52 -12.44 -3.39
N LEU A 274 -17.31 -12.10 -2.95
CA LEU A 274 -16.35 -13.05 -2.36
C LEU A 274 -16.63 -13.39 -0.89
N VAL A 275 -17.42 -12.56 -0.18
CA VAL A 275 -17.72 -12.72 1.24
C VAL A 275 -19.24 -12.63 1.45
N HIS A 276 -19.83 -13.68 2.02
CA HIS A 276 -21.27 -13.71 2.29
C HIS A 276 -21.67 -12.67 3.35
N GLU A 277 -22.86 -12.08 3.22
CA GLU A 277 -23.35 -11.05 4.17
C GLU A 277 -23.39 -11.52 5.63
N ASP A 278 -23.74 -12.79 5.87
CA ASP A 278 -23.71 -13.38 7.21
C ASP A 278 -22.31 -13.37 7.83
N VAL A 279 -21.27 -13.52 7.02
CA VAL A 279 -19.87 -13.42 7.48
C VAL A 279 -19.58 -11.98 7.86
N ILE A 280 -20.00 -11.00 7.05
CA ILE A 280 -19.83 -9.57 7.36
C ILE A 280 -20.46 -9.22 8.70
N LYS A 281 -21.71 -9.64 8.91
CA LYS A 281 -22.45 -9.41 10.15
C LYS A 281 -21.73 -10.02 11.36
N GLN A 282 -21.39 -11.32 11.31
CA GLN A 282 -20.70 -12.01 12.42
C GLN A 282 -19.35 -11.37 12.74
N VAL A 283 -18.57 -10.99 11.72
CA VAL A 283 -17.22 -10.43 11.90
C VAL A 283 -17.29 -9.02 12.46
N THR A 284 -18.21 -8.18 11.98
CA THR A 284 -18.39 -6.81 12.48
C THR A 284 -19.01 -6.76 13.88
N GLU A 285 -19.81 -7.75 14.27
CA GLU A 285 -20.25 -7.94 15.65
C GLU A 285 -19.08 -8.30 16.59
N GLN A 286 -18.19 -9.21 16.17
CA GLN A 286 -17.01 -9.60 16.96
C GLN A 286 -15.93 -8.50 17.01
N HIS A 287 -15.78 -7.74 15.93
CA HIS A 287 -14.75 -6.71 15.75
C HIS A 287 -15.35 -5.40 15.18
N PRO A 288 -16.03 -4.60 16.03
CA PRO A 288 -16.75 -3.40 15.60
C PRO A 288 -15.92 -2.44 14.75
N ARG A 289 -16.55 -1.88 13.70
CA ARG A 289 -15.91 -0.94 12.77
C ARG A 289 -15.58 0.40 13.39
N MET A 290 -16.48 0.94 14.21
CA MET A 290 -16.25 2.19 14.94
C MET A 290 -15.94 3.37 14.01
N LYS A 291 -16.79 3.57 12.98
CA LYS A 291 -16.63 4.58 11.92
C LYS A 291 -15.32 4.43 11.15
N TRP A 292 -14.93 3.18 10.86
CA TRP A 292 -13.67 2.83 10.20
C TRP A 292 -13.48 3.60 8.89
N SER A 293 -14.52 3.69 8.06
CA SER A 293 -14.44 4.35 6.76
C SER A 293 -14.02 5.83 6.88
N GLY A 294 -14.58 6.53 7.87
CA GLY A 294 -14.20 7.91 8.18
C GLY A 294 -12.80 8.04 8.78
N CYS A 295 -12.43 7.13 9.69
CA CYS A 295 -11.10 7.09 10.27
C CYS A 295 -10.01 6.89 9.21
N PHE A 296 -10.15 5.86 8.37
CA PHE A 296 -9.13 5.52 7.38
C PHE A 296 -9.06 6.53 6.24
N SER A 297 -10.20 7.07 5.78
CA SER A 297 -10.21 8.20 4.82
C SER A 297 -9.42 9.41 5.35
N SER A 298 -9.54 9.72 6.64
CA SER A 298 -8.79 10.80 7.28
C SER A 298 -7.29 10.49 7.35
N THR A 299 -6.93 9.24 7.67
CA THR A 299 -5.53 8.76 7.66
C THR A 299 -4.89 8.89 6.28
N ILE A 300 -5.59 8.51 5.20
CA ILE A 300 -5.09 8.64 3.83
C ILE A 300 -4.85 10.11 3.47
N LYS A 301 -5.77 11.00 3.84
CA LYS A 301 -5.62 12.45 3.63
C LYS A 301 -4.42 13.01 4.40
N ALA A 302 -4.19 12.52 5.62
CA ALA A 302 -3.03 12.90 6.41
C ALA A 302 -1.73 12.41 5.76
N GLU A 303 -1.65 11.14 5.36
CA GLU A 303 -0.49 10.57 4.63
C GLU A 303 -0.14 11.39 3.38
N ILE A 304 -1.15 11.74 2.56
CA ILE A 304 -0.95 12.55 1.35
C ILE A 304 -0.52 13.99 1.69
N GLY A 305 -1.11 14.58 2.73
CA GLY A 305 -0.79 15.95 3.16
C GLY A 305 0.61 16.08 3.75
N GLU A 306 1.03 15.09 4.55
CA GLU A 306 2.34 15.01 5.20
C GLU A 306 3.43 14.60 4.20
N LYS A 307 3.11 13.69 3.27
CA LYS A 307 4.03 13.11 2.29
C LYS A 307 3.42 13.17 0.88
N PRO A 308 3.46 14.31 0.19
CA PRO A 308 2.83 14.47 -1.14
C PRO A 308 3.49 13.63 -2.25
N TRP A 309 4.60 12.95 -1.96
CA TRP A 309 5.27 11.98 -2.84
C TRP A 309 4.97 10.52 -2.46
N CYS A 310 4.08 10.27 -1.48
CA CYS A 310 3.77 8.93 -1.02
C CYS A 310 3.06 8.10 -2.11
N HIS A 311 3.16 6.79 -1.97
CA HIS A 311 2.59 5.82 -2.89
C HIS A 311 1.06 5.87 -2.92
N SER A 312 0.41 6.24 -1.81
CA SER A 312 -1.05 6.39 -1.76
C SER A 312 -1.57 7.42 -2.78
N THR A 313 -0.74 8.35 -3.26
CA THR A 313 -1.11 9.26 -4.37
C THR A 313 -1.28 8.57 -5.73
N ALA A 314 -0.78 7.33 -5.89
CA ALA A 314 -0.97 6.53 -7.09
C ALA A 314 -2.39 5.95 -7.20
N LEU A 315 -3.16 5.94 -6.12
CA LEU A 315 -4.56 5.50 -6.08
C LEU A 315 -5.50 6.72 -6.22
N PRO A 316 -6.15 6.93 -7.38
CA PRO A 316 -7.03 8.07 -7.58
C PRO A 316 -8.28 7.97 -6.69
N ASN A 317 -8.68 9.08 -6.08
CA ASN A 317 -9.87 9.18 -5.20
C ASN A 317 -9.87 8.22 -4.00
N PHE A 318 -8.70 7.72 -3.59
CA PHE A 318 -8.62 6.64 -2.61
C PHE A 318 -9.32 6.97 -1.29
N ALA A 319 -9.10 8.17 -0.74
CA ALA A 319 -9.75 8.58 0.49
C ALA A 319 -11.28 8.71 0.35
N GLU A 320 -11.76 9.12 -0.83
CA GLU A 320 -13.18 9.26 -1.15
C GLU A 320 -13.85 7.89 -1.34
N ASP A 321 -13.19 6.96 -2.01
CA ASP A 321 -13.69 5.60 -2.22
C ASP A 321 -13.81 4.86 -0.88
N VAL A 322 -12.84 5.02 0.01
CA VAL A 322 -12.90 4.51 1.38
C VAL A 322 -14.08 5.13 2.15
N ALA A 323 -14.24 6.45 2.09
CA ALA A 323 -15.33 7.14 2.80
C ALA A 323 -16.73 6.74 2.31
N ASN A 324 -16.85 6.26 1.06
CA ASN A 324 -18.12 5.93 0.42
C ASN A 324 -18.37 4.41 0.32
N ASN A 325 -17.76 3.59 1.18
CA ASN A 325 -17.96 2.14 1.19
C ASN A 325 -19.42 1.75 1.51
N LYS A 326 -20.22 1.51 0.47
CA LYS A 326 -21.64 1.17 0.58
C LYS A 326 -21.91 -0.23 1.14
N VAL A 327 -20.99 -1.16 0.93
CA VAL A 327 -21.10 -2.53 1.47
C VAL A 327 -21.01 -2.50 3.00
N MET A 328 -20.13 -1.65 3.52
CA MET A 328 -19.85 -1.58 4.96
C MET A 328 -20.61 -0.48 5.71
N GLU A 329 -21.28 0.44 5.02
CA GLU A 329 -22.08 1.53 5.60
C GLU A 329 -23.08 1.06 6.69
N PRO A 330 -23.79 -0.08 6.57
CA PRO A 330 -24.69 -0.56 7.62
C PRO A 330 -24.00 -1.00 8.92
N TYR A 331 -22.69 -1.22 8.89
CA TYR A 331 -21.91 -1.80 9.99
C TYR A 331 -20.93 -0.79 10.61
N ASP A 332 -20.89 0.45 10.11
CA ASP A 332 -19.90 1.47 10.47
C ASP A 332 -20.18 2.18 11.80
#